data_AF-A0A379MUN3-F1
#
_entry.id   AF-A0A379MUN3-F1
#
_cell.length_a   1.000
_cell.length_b   1.000
_cell.length_c   1.000
_cell.angle_alpha   90.00
_cell.angle_beta   90.00
_cell.angle_gamma   90.00
#
_symmetry.space_group_name_H-M   'P 1'
#
loop_
_entity.id
_entity.type
_entity.pdbx_description
1 polymer ?
#
loop_
_entity_poly.entity_id
_entity_poly.type
_entity_poly.pdbx_seq_one_letter_code
_entity_poly.pdbx_strand_id
1 'polypeptide(L)'
;MEYVSNLLFWISNGLLVPVVVGLLFFFVKSIFMLGGFYNRYMQRRKIHQAVAAEMNKLDTTNLAPFGEMLAAQPVSAFILAARELVNGNGSEAANNRIISEYEINADRELGHAKMLTKFGPILGLMGTLIPMGPALMGLSTGDISTMAYNMQVAFATTVIGLFAGAVGFVLLQVKQRWAAQDLTSLDYISAIAVEAREASHTAHIKEMTVTKNAVNQ
;
A
#
# COMPACT_ATOMS: atom_id res chain seq x y z
N MET A 1 -37.75 14.04 28.08
CA MET A 1 -37.03 14.61 26.92
C MET A 1 -35.76 15.35 27.33
N GLU A 2 -35.81 16.16 28.39
CA GLU A 2 -34.66 16.94 28.89
C GLU A 2 -33.45 16.09 29.33
N TYR A 3 -33.67 15.00 30.08
CA TYR A 3 -32.61 14.07 30.48
C TYR A 3 -31.87 13.41 29.29
N VAL A 4 -32.61 13.01 28.25
CA VAL A 4 -32.03 12.40 27.05
C VAL A 4 -31.21 13.43 26.27
N SER A 5 -31.74 14.65 26.11
CA SER A 5 -31.04 15.75 25.45
C SER A 5 -29.74 16.13 26.16
N ASN A 6 -29.77 16.25 27.49
CA ASN A 6 -28.60 16.58 28.30
C ASN A 6 -27.54 15.47 28.26
N LEU A 7 -27.97 14.21 28.26
CA LEU A 7 -27.05 13.07 28.11
C LEU A 7 -26.38 13.08 26.74
N LEU A 8 -27.13 13.31 25.66
CA LEU A 8 -26.58 13.40 24.30
C LEU A 8 -25.60 14.56 24.14
N PHE A 9 -25.91 15.73 24.71
CA PHE A 9 -25.04 16.88 24.69
C PHE A 9 -23.71 16.61 25.43
N TRP A 10 -23.78 15.95 26.58
CA TRP A 10 -22.60 15.61 27.37
C TRP A 10 -21.70 14.59 26.65
N ILE A 11 -22.29 13.57 26.04
CA ILE A 11 -21.57 12.58 25.23
C ILE A 11 -20.92 13.25 24.02
N SER A 12 -21.66 14.09 23.29
CA SER A 12 -21.16 14.77 22.08
C SER A 12 -19.96 15.66 22.40
N ASN A 13 -20.08 16.54 23.41
CA ASN A 13 -18.99 17.42 23.82
C ASN A 13 -17.82 16.65 24.42
N GLY A 14 -18.07 15.59 25.18
CA GLY A 14 -17.02 14.70 25.69
C GLY A 14 -16.22 14.03 24.58
N LEU A 15 -16.85 13.78 23.42
CA LEU A 15 -16.20 13.19 22.25
C LEU A 15 -15.32 14.18 21.46
N LEU A 16 -15.45 15.49 21.70
CA LEU A 16 -14.66 16.51 21.02
C LEU A 16 -13.16 16.30 21.22
N VAL A 17 -12.73 16.09 22.46
CA VAL A 17 -11.31 15.93 22.80
C VAL A 17 -10.72 14.67 22.12
N PRO A 18 -11.31 13.47 22.23
CA PRO A 18 -10.86 12.30 21.48
C PRO A 18 -10.82 12.51 19.96
N VAL A 19 -11.81 13.19 19.39
CA VAL A 19 -11.87 13.46 17.93
C VAL A 19 -10.72 14.36 17.50
N VAL A 20 -10.47 15.46 18.22
CA VAL A 20 -9.37 16.38 17.92
C VAL A 20 -8.02 15.69 18.08
N VAL A 21 -7.82 14.91 19.14
CA VAL A 21 -6.58 14.14 19.35
C VAL A 21 -6.37 13.13 18.23
N GLY A 22 -7.40 12.37 17.86
CA GLY A 22 -7.35 11.44 16.74
C GLY A 22 -7.03 12.12 15.41
N LEU A 23 -7.66 13.28 15.16
CA LEU A 23 -7.44 14.08 13.96
C LEU A 23 -5.98 14.56 13.86
N LEU A 24 -5.44 15.11 14.94
CA LEU A 24 -4.05 15.54 15.00
C LEU A 24 -3.08 14.38 14.80
N PHE A 25 -3.38 13.21 15.38
CA PHE A 25 -2.60 12.00 15.13
C PHE A 25 -2.59 11.62 13.63
N PHE A 26 -3.75 11.60 12.97
CA PHE A 26 -3.83 11.31 11.54
C PHE A 26 -3.13 12.38 10.69
N PHE A 27 -3.18 13.65 11.09
CA PHE A 27 -2.47 14.73 10.41
C PHE A 27 -0.94 14.55 10.50
N VAL A 28 -0.40 14.32 11.69
CA VAL A 28 1.04 14.07 11.86
C VAL A 28 1.46 12.83 11.07
N LYS A 29 0.64 11.76 11.13
CA LYS A 29 0.86 10.54 10.36
C LYS A 29 0.86 10.79 8.84
N SER A 30 -0.02 11.67 8.34
CA SER A 30 -0.07 12.00 6.90
C SER A 30 1.23 12.65 6.43
N ILE A 31 1.78 13.58 7.23
CA ILE A 31 3.04 14.26 6.93
C ILE A 31 4.20 13.25 6.90
N PHE A 32 4.31 12.37 7.91
CA PHE A 32 5.35 11.34 7.92
C PHE A 32 5.25 10.38 6.73
N MET A 33 4.02 9.96 6.38
CA MET A 33 3.81 9.09 5.22
C MET A 33 4.19 9.78 3.92
N LEU A 34 3.86 11.06 3.77
CA LEU A 34 4.19 11.87 2.58
C LEU A 34 5.71 12.07 2.47
N GLY A 35 6.40 12.39 3.56
CA GLY A 35 7.86 12.52 3.59
C GLY A 35 8.58 11.22 3.22
N GLY A 36 8.17 10.10 3.84
CA GLY A 36 8.74 8.78 3.55
C GLY A 36 8.38 8.22 2.15
N PHE A 37 7.39 8.80 1.49
CA PHE A 37 6.99 8.40 0.14
C PHE A 37 7.92 8.98 -0.93
N TYR A 38 8.40 10.21 -0.76
CA TYR A 38 9.24 10.88 -1.77
C TYR A 38 10.52 10.08 -2.10
N ASN A 39 11.25 9.65 -1.07
CA ASN A 39 12.47 8.88 -1.26
C ASN A 39 12.20 7.51 -1.92
N ARG A 40 11.14 6.82 -1.46
CA ARG A 40 10.72 5.53 -2.02
C ARG A 40 10.25 5.65 -3.47
N TYR A 41 9.55 6.72 -3.81
CA TYR A 41 9.11 6.99 -5.18
C TYR A 41 10.29 7.08 -6.16
N MET A 42 11.32 7.85 -5.79
CA MET A 42 12.50 8.02 -6.64
C MET A 42 13.32 6.74 -6.77
N GLN A 43 13.57 6.04 -5.66
CA GLN A 43 14.32 4.78 -5.68
C GLN A 43 13.59 3.72 -6.51
N ARG A 44 12.27 3.61 -6.32
CA ARG A 44 11.46 2.62 -7.03
C ARG A 44 11.42 2.87 -8.52
N ARG A 45 11.27 4.12 -8.96
CA ARG A 45 11.24 4.43 -10.40
C ARG A 45 12.49 3.95 -11.12
N LYS A 46 13.67 4.08 -10.49
CA LYS A 46 14.93 3.59 -11.06
C LYS A 46 15.00 2.06 -11.12
N ILE A 47 14.65 1.38 -10.04
CA ILE A 47 14.65 -0.09 -9.97
C ILE A 47 13.67 -0.66 -10.99
N HIS A 48 12.44 -0.15 -11.03
CA HIS A 48 11.41 -0.60 -11.97
C HIS A 48 11.82 -0.41 -13.42
N GLN A 49 12.42 0.72 -13.77
CA GLN A 49 12.91 0.93 -15.14
C GLN A 49 14.04 -0.04 -15.51
N ALA A 50 14.98 -0.30 -14.58
CA ALA A 50 16.06 -1.25 -14.81
C ALA A 50 15.54 -2.68 -14.98
N VAL A 51 14.63 -3.11 -14.10
CA VAL A 51 14.04 -4.46 -14.15
C VAL A 51 13.16 -4.62 -15.39
N ALA A 52 12.31 -3.64 -15.71
CA ALA A 52 11.45 -3.70 -16.90
C ALA A 52 12.25 -3.76 -18.21
N ALA A 53 13.39 -3.07 -18.28
CA ALA A 53 14.26 -3.11 -19.46
C ALA A 53 14.86 -4.51 -19.70
N GLU A 54 15.21 -5.22 -18.63
CA GLU A 54 15.73 -6.59 -18.72
C GLU A 54 14.61 -7.63 -18.84
N MET A 55 13.43 -7.38 -18.27
CA MET A 55 12.24 -8.23 -18.45
C MET A 55 11.79 -8.34 -19.91
N ASN A 56 11.96 -7.30 -20.72
CA ASN A 56 11.64 -7.38 -22.15
C ASN A 56 12.57 -8.32 -22.94
N LYS A 57 13.72 -8.68 -22.36
CA LYS A 57 14.70 -9.62 -22.92
C LYS A 57 14.66 -10.96 -22.23
N LEU A 58 13.73 -11.15 -21.28
CA LEU A 58 13.61 -12.40 -20.55
C LEU A 58 13.17 -13.48 -21.51
N ASP A 59 13.95 -14.54 -21.55
CA ASP A 59 13.64 -15.79 -22.21
C ASP A 59 14.17 -16.90 -21.29
N THR A 60 13.71 -18.13 -21.52
CA THR A 60 14.11 -19.35 -20.82
C THR A 60 15.63 -19.52 -20.70
N THR A 61 16.41 -18.98 -21.64
CA THR A 61 17.88 -19.07 -21.68
C THR A 61 18.58 -17.98 -20.85
N ASN A 62 17.93 -16.83 -20.62
CA ASN A 62 18.51 -15.66 -19.96
C ASN A 62 18.09 -15.51 -18.48
N LEU A 63 17.53 -16.57 -17.89
CA LEU A 63 17.00 -16.55 -16.52
C LEU A 63 18.11 -16.37 -15.45
N ALA A 64 19.27 -17.00 -15.63
CA ALA A 64 20.38 -16.90 -14.69
C ALA A 64 21.03 -15.49 -14.65
N PRO A 65 21.36 -14.85 -15.79
CA PRO A 65 21.82 -13.45 -15.81
C PRO A 65 20.82 -12.48 -15.17
N PHE A 66 19.52 -12.72 -15.35
CA PHE A 66 18.49 -11.92 -14.70
C PHE A 66 18.48 -12.07 -13.18
N GLY A 67 18.66 -13.29 -12.66
CA GLY A 67 18.80 -13.54 -11.22
C GLY A 67 19.98 -12.79 -10.59
N GLU A 68 21.12 -12.72 -11.29
CA GLU A 68 22.29 -11.94 -10.86
C GLU A 68 22.03 -10.42 -10.89
N MET A 69 21.38 -9.94 -11.95
CA MET A 69 20.96 -8.54 -12.08
C MET A 69 20.00 -8.13 -10.96
N LEU A 70 19.05 -9.00 -10.60
CA LEU A 70 18.16 -8.80 -9.44
C LEU A 70 18.93 -8.77 -8.12
N ALA A 71 19.97 -9.59 -7.96
CA ALA A 71 20.81 -9.61 -6.76
C ALA A 71 21.63 -8.33 -6.57
N ALA A 72 21.98 -7.64 -7.66
CA ALA A 72 22.67 -6.35 -7.65
C ALA A 72 21.75 -5.16 -7.31
N GLN A 73 20.42 -5.35 -7.34
CA GLN A 73 19.47 -4.30 -7.00
C GLN A 73 19.28 -4.14 -5.48
N PRO A 74 18.88 -2.95 -5.00
CA PRO A 74 18.54 -2.74 -3.60
C PRO A 74 17.44 -3.69 -3.12
N VAL A 75 17.59 -4.19 -1.90
CA VAL A 75 16.63 -5.11 -1.29
C VAL A 75 15.27 -4.43 -1.17
N SER A 76 14.26 -5.02 -1.82
CA SER A 76 12.86 -4.63 -1.72
C SER A 76 11.97 -5.88 -1.76
N ALA A 77 10.73 -5.78 -1.27
CA ALA A 77 9.80 -6.91 -1.25
C ALA A 77 9.62 -7.54 -2.64
N PHE A 78 9.53 -6.71 -3.69
CA PHE A 78 9.46 -7.16 -5.07
C PHE A 78 10.73 -7.93 -5.50
N ILE A 79 11.93 -7.39 -5.22
CA ILE A 79 13.20 -8.04 -5.60
C ILE A 79 13.38 -9.37 -4.86
N LEU A 80 12.99 -9.46 -3.59
CA LEU A 80 13.05 -10.71 -2.83
C LEU A 80 12.14 -11.78 -3.44
N ALA A 81 10.88 -11.44 -3.72
CA ALA A 81 9.93 -12.35 -4.37
C ALA A 81 10.41 -12.77 -5.77
N ALA A 82 10.89 -11.82 -6.58
CA ALA A 82 11.42 -12.10 -7.91
C ALA A 82 12.64 -13.02 -7.87
N ARG A 83 13.57 -12.81 -6.93
CA ARG A 83 14.74 -13.70 -6.73
C ARG A 83 14.32 -15.09 -6.28
N GLU A 84 13.33 -15.21 -5.43
CA GLU A 84 12.81 -16.50 -4.98
C GLU A 84 12.14 -17.26 -6.11
N LEU A 85 11.40 -16.57 -6.99
CA LEU A 85 10.82 -17.16 -8.20
C LEU A 85 11.88 -17.63 -9.20
N VAL A 86 12.96 -16.86 -9.39
CA VAL A 86 14.04 -17.21 -10.32
C VAL A 86 14.92 -18.35 -9.78
N ASN A 87 15.25 -18.33 -8.48
CA ASN A 87 16.16 -19.32 -7.87
C ASN A 87 15.44 -20.56 -7.32
N GLY A 88 14.11 -20.51 -7.20
CA GLY A 88 13.32 -21.57 -6.61
C GLY A 88 13.24 -22.79 -7.53
N ASN A 89 13.37 -23.99 -6.95
CA ASN A 89 13.05 -25.27 -7.61
C ASN A 89 11.52 -25.57 -7.64
N GLY A 90 10.70 -24.52 -7.53
CA GLY A 90 9.30 -24.60 -7.15
C GLY A 90 8.41 -25.29 -8.20
N SER A 91 7.50 -26.14 -7.72
CA SER A 91 6.25 -26.44 -8.44
C SER A 91 5.47 -25.14 -8.67
N GLU A 92 4.59 -25.08 -9.67
CA GLU A 92 3.67 -23.95 -9.90
C GLU A 92 2.97 -23.49 -8.61
N ALA A 93 2.62 -24.45 -7.73
CA ALA A 93 2.05 -24.18 -6.42
C ALA A 93 2.97 -23.35 -5.47
N ALA A 94 4.28 -23.56 -5.52
CA ALA A 94 5.24 -22.78 -4.74
C ALA A 94 5.36 -21.35 -5.26
N ASN A 95 5.37 -21.16 -6.58
CA ASN A 95 5.41 -19.84 -7.20
C ASN A 95 4.14 -19.04 -6.87
N ASN A 96 2.97 -19.66 -6.98
CA ASN A 96 1.70 -19.04 -6.61
C ASN A 96 1.65 -18.64 -5.14
N ARG A 97 2.26 -19.44 -4.24
CA ARG A 97 2.38 -19.08 -2.83
C ARG A 97 3.23 -17.82 -2.64
N ILE A 98 4.38 -17.70 -3.29
CA ILE A 98 5.27 -16.53 -3.19
C ILE A 98 4.55 -15.26 -3.66
N ILE A 99 3.84 -15.34 -4.80
CA ILE A 99 3.05 -14.23 -5.34
C ILE A 99 1.92 -13.84 -4.37
N SER A 100 1.21 -14.82 -3.80
CA SER A 100 0.13 -14.59 -2.83
C SER A 100 0.67 -13.93 -1.54
N GLU A 101 1.83 -14.37 -1.04
CA GLU A 101 2.46 -13.75 0.13
C GLU A 101 2.88 -12.29 -0.16
N TYR A 102 3.38 -12.01 -1.37
CA TYR A 102 3.65 -10.65 -1.81
C TYR A 102 2.37 -9.80 -1.87
N GLU A 103 1.28 -10.32 -2.44
CA GLU A 103 -0.02 -9.63 -2.54
C GLU A 103 -0.56 -9.25 -1.15
N ILE A 104 -0.57 -10.20 -0.20
CA ILE A 104 -1.04 -9.98 1.17
C ILE A 104 -0.22 -8.87 1.85
N ASN A 105 1.10 -8.90 1.68
CA ASN A 105 1.98 -7.88 2.24
C ASN A 105 1.76 -6.51 1.61
N ALA A 106 1.56 -6.45 0.28
CA ALA A 106 1.24 -5.23 -0.43
C ALA A 106 -0.09 -4.63 0.05
N ASP A 107 -1.15 -5.44 0.19
CA ASP A 107 -2.45 -4.94 0.68
C ASP A 107 -2.37 -4.42 2.12
N ARG A 108 -1.60 -5.11 2.98
CA ARG A 108 -1.33 -4.67 4.35
C ARG A 108 -0.67 -3.28 4.37
N GLU A 109 0.29 -3.02 3.49
CA GLU A 109 0.94 -1.71 3.39
C GLU A 109 -0.03 -0.61 2.93
N LEU A 110 -0.94 -0.94 1.99
CA LEU A 110 -2.00 -0.03 1.54
C LEU A 110 -2.98 0.32 2.67
N GLY A 111 -3.17 -0.58 3.63
CA GLY A 111 -4.05 -0.40 4.79
C GLY A 111 -3.84 0.93 5.52
N HIS A 112 -2.59 1.38 5.68
CA HIS A 112 -2.31 2.66 6.32
C HIS A 112 -2.82 3.87 5.53
N ALA A 113 -2.69 3.84 4.20
CA ALA A 113 -3.19 4.90 3.33
C ALA A 113 -4.73 4.86 3.27
N LYS A 114 -5.33 3.66 3.18
CA LYS A 114 -6.79 3.44 3.23
C LYS A 114 -7.41 4.04 4.51
N MET A 115 -6.77 3.82 5.66
CA MET A 115 -7.22 4.39 6.93
C MET A 115 -7.21 5.91 6.90
N LEU A 116 -6.12 6.51 6.42
CA LEU A 116 -5.97 7.96 6.35
C LEU A 116 -7.01 8.60 5.40
N THR A 117 -7.25 8.00 4.23
CA THR A 117 -8.27 8.42 3.27
C THR A 117 -9.67 8.46 3.86
N LYS A 118 -10.03 7.45 4.67
CA LYS A 118 -11.39 7.32 5.24
C LYS A 118 -11.55 8.12 6.53
N PHE A 119 -10.66 7.93 7.49
CA PHE A 119 -10.81 8.49 8.83
C PHE A 119 -10.42 9.97 8.92
N GLY A 120 -9.52 10.47 8.05
CA GLY A 120 -9.17 11.89 8.02
C GLY A 120 -10.40 12.79 7.84
N PRO A 121 -11.18 12.64 6.74
CA PRO A 121 -12.38 13.43 6.51
C PRO A 121 -13.49 13.17 7.53
N ILE A 122 -13.67 11.92 8.00
CA ILE A 122 -14.68 11.58 9.01
C ILE A 122 -14.41 12.32 10.32
N LEU A 123 -13.17 12.29 10.82
CA LEU A 123 -12.79 12.99 12.04
C LEU A 123 -12.86 14.52 11.86
N GLY A 124 -12.49 15.03 10.69
CA GLY A 124 -12.62 16.46 10.38
C GLY A 124 -14.08 16.93 10.40
N LEU A 125 -15.00 16.14 9.83
CA LEU A 125 -16.44 16.38 9.86
C LEU A 125 -17.01 16.29 11.28
N MET A 126 -16.65 15.26 12.05
CA MET A 126 -17.07 15.18 13.46
C MET A 126 -16.57 16.38 14.27
N GLY A 127 -15.34 16.83 14.00
CA GLY A 127 -14.76 18.02 14.62
C GLY A 127 -15.52 19.32 14.30
N THR A 128 -16.36 19.36 13.26
CA THR A 128 -17.22 20.51 12.98
C THR A 128 -18.59 20.40 13.63
N LEU A 129 -19.17 19.20 13.59
CA LEU A 129 -20.53 18.97 14.03
C LEU A 129 -20.66 19.04 15.55
N ILE A 130 -19.62 18.65 16.29
CA ILE A 130 -19.63 18.70 17.76
C ILE A 130 -19.66 20.15 18.31
N PRO A 131 -18.71 21.05 17.95
CA PRO A 131 -18.70 22.42 18.45
C PRO A 131 -19.83 23.30 17.86
N MET A 132 -20.53 22.84 16.82
CA MET A 132 -21.67 23.57 16.24
C MET A 132 -22.81 23.77 17.25
N GLY A 133 -23.05 22.80 18.14
CA GLY A 133 -24.06 22.94 19.20
C GLY A 133 -23.78 24.12 20.14
N PRO A 134 -22.61 24.14 20.82
CA PRO A 134 -22.17 25.29 21.61
C PRO A 134 -22.13 26.61 20.83
N ALA A 135 -21.73 26.60 19.56
CA ALA A 135 -21.68 27.81 18.73
C ALA A 135 -23.07 28.42 18.50
N LEU A 136 -24.08 27.60 18.16
CA LEU A 136 -25.46 28.04 17.96
C LEU A 136 -26.12 28.52 19.26
N MET A 137 -25.74 27.92 20.40
CA MET A 137 -26.17 28.37 21.73
C MET A 137 -25.54 29.72 22.11
N GLY A 138 -24.27 29.93 21.79
CA GLY A 138 -23.62 31.24 21.94
C GLY A 138 -24.31 32.32 21.10
N LEU A 139 -24.69 31.97 19.86
CA LEU A 139 -25.45 32.88 18.99
C LEU A 139 -26.82 33.25 19.56
N SER A 140 -27.57 32.28 20.10
CA SER A 140 -28.91 32.55 20.65
C SER A 140 -28.89 33.41 21.92
N THR A 141 -27.76 33.42 22.63
CA THR A 141 -27.55 34.21 23.85
C THR A 141 -26.83 35.55 23.60
N GLY A 142 -26.42 35.82 22.35
CA GLY A 142 -25.68 37.02 21.98
C GLY A 142 -24.18 36.98 22.29
N ASP A 143 -23.64 35.82 22.72
CA ASP A 143 -22.21 35.62 22.94
C ASP A 143 -21.49 35.29 21.63
N ILE A 144 -21.13 36.35 20.92
CA ILE A 144 -20.40 36.28 19.64
C ILE A 144 -18.97 35.75 19.85
N SER A 145 -18.37 35.93 21.03
CA SER A 145 -16.99 35.50 21.30
C SER A 145 -16.89 33.98 21.37
N THR A 146 -17.78 33.36 22.14
CA THR A 146 -17.87 31.90 22.25
C THR A 146 -18.29 31.26 20.92
N MET A 147 -19.19 31.91 20.18
CA MET A 147 -19.56 31.47 18.83
C MET A 147 -18.34 31.46 17.90
N ALA A 148 -17.59 32.56 17.83
CA ALA A 148 -16.45 32.70 16.93
C ALA A 148 -15.35 31.67 17.23
N TYR A 149 -15.04 31.43 18.51
CA TYR A 149 -14.06 30.44 18.91
C TYR A 149 -14.43 29.02 18.47
N ASN A 150 -15.67 28.59 18.73
CA ASN A 150 -16.15 27.26 18.35
C ASN A 150 -16.18 27.07 16.82
N MET A 151 -16.54 28.13 16.06
CA MET A 151 -16.47 28.10 14.60
C MET A 151 -15.04 28.01 14.07
N GLN A 152 -14.08 28.72 14.68
CA GLN A 152 -12.68 28.62 14.29
C GLN A 152 -12.15 27.19 14.44
N VAL A 153 -12.46 26.55 15.56
CA VAL A 153 -12.09 25.14 15.79
C VAL A 153 -12.75 24.25 14.73
N ALA A 154 -14.05 24.39 14.48
CA ALA A 154 -14.77 23.62 13.47
C ALA A 154 -14.16 23.74 12.06
N PHE A 155 -13.83 24.95 11.62
CA PHE A 155 -13.21 25.13 10.30
C PHE A 155 -11.81 24.53 10.24
N ALA A 156 -11.01 24.72 11.28
CA ALA A 156 -9.67 24.15 11.36
C ALA A 156 -9.70 22.61 11.30
N THR A 157 -10.61 21.95 12.02
CA THR A 157 -10.70 20.48 11.99
C THR A 157 -11.07 19.95 10.61
N THR A 158 -11.92 20.67 9.86
CA THR A 158 -12.28 20.30 8.48
C THR A 158 -11.07 20.33 7.57
N VAL A 159 -10.33 21.45 7.59
CA VAL A 159 -9.17 21.65 6.71
C VAL A 159 -8.12 20.57 6.97
N ILE A 160 -7.84 20.30 8.26
CA ILE A 160 -6.89 19.26 8.66
C ILE A 160 -7.38 17.87 8.24
N GLY A 161 -8.66 17.56 8.42
CA GLY A 161 -9.24 16.25 8.09
C GLY A 161 -9.24 15.97 6.59
N LEU A 162 -9.63 16.97 5.79
CA LEU A 162 -9.58 16.89 4.33
C LEU A 162 -8.14 16.77 3.82
N PHE A 163 -7.21 17.53 4.38
CA PHE A 163 -5.79 17.43 4.02
C PHE A 163 -5.25 16.01 4.30
N ALA A 164 -5.49 15.48 5.50
CA ALA A 164 -5.08 14.12 5.85
C ALA A 164 -5.70 13.10 4.87
N GLY A 165 -7.01 13.20 4.61
CA GLY A 165 -7.72 12.34 3.65
C GLY A 165 -7.16 12.40 2.23
N ALA A 166 -6.88 13.60 1.72
CA ALA A 166 -6.32 13.81 0.39
C ALA A 166 -4.92 13.20 0.26
N VAL A 167 -4.06 13.39 1.26
CA VAL A 167 -2.74 12.73 1.31
C VAL A 167 -2.89 11.21 1.30
N GLY A 168 -3.78 10.66 2.13
CA GLY A 168 -4.08 9.23 2.15
C GLY A 168 -4.52 8.73 0.77
N PHE A 169 -5.40 9.46 0.09
CA PHE A 169 -5.93 9.11 -1.22
C PHE A 169 -4.83 9.07 -2.29
N VAL A 170 -4.00 10.10 -2.38
CA VAL A 170 -2.91 10.17 -3.37
C VAL A 170 -1.92 9.03 -3.15
N LEU A 171 -1.51 8.79 -1.89
CA LEU A 171 -0.59 7.70 -1.56
C LEU A 171 -1.19 6.33 -1.88
N LEU A 172 -2.48 6.14 -1.59
CA LEU A 172 -3.21 4.91 -1.88
C LEU A 172 -3.21 4.63 -3.39
N GLN A 173 -3.58 5.64 -4.21
CA GLN A 173 -3.64 5.52 -5.66
C GLN A 173 -2.29 5.13 -6.26
N VAL A 174 -1.21 5.81 -5.86
CA VAL A 174 0.11 5.51 -6.42
C VAL A 174 0.59 4.13 -5.98
N LYS A 175 0.46 3.78 -4.69
CA LYS A 175 0.89 2.47 -4.20
C LYS A 175 0.05 1.31 -4.75
N GLN A 176 -1.24 1.52 -5.03
CA GLN A 176 -2.09 0.52 -5.66
C GLN A 176 -1.62 0.23 -7.10
N ARG A 177 -1.37 1.29 -7.89
CA ARG A 177 -0.86 1.13 -9.26
C ARG A 177 0.46 0.37 -9.28
N TRP A 178 1.32 0.67 -8.33
CA TRP A 178 2.59 0.01 -8.10
C TRP A 178 2.45 -1.47 -7.73
N ALA A 179 1.61 -1.80 -6.77
CA ALA A 179 1.36 -3.19 -6.38
C ALA A 179 0.82 -4.02 -7.57
N ALA A 180 -0.10 -3.44 -8.36
CA ALA A 180 -0.61 -4.09 -9.56
C ALA A 180 0.49 -4.35 -10.60
N GLN A 181 1.38 -3.38 -10.83
CA GLN A 181 2.53 -3.56 -11.73
C GLN A 181 3.47 -4.66 -11.23
N ASP A 182 3.79 -4.70 -9.94
CA ASP A 182 4.65 -5.72 -9.36
C ASP A 182 4.05 -7.12 -9.49
N LEU A 183 2.76 -7.28 -9.22
CA LEU A 183 2.07 -8.56 -9.36
C LEU A 183 2.14 -9.07 -10.79
N THR A 184 1.82 -8.22 -11.78
CA THR A 184 1.94 -8.59 -13.19
C THR A 184 3.37 -8.97 -13.57
N SER A 185 4.38 -8.27 -13.03
CA SER A 185 5.78 -8.64 -13.26
C SER A 185 6.17 -9.97 -12.62
N LEU A 186 5.70 -10.25 -11.40
CA LEU A 186 5.96 -11.51 -10.70
C LEU A 186 5.25 -12.69 -11.40
N ASP A 187 4.02 -12.50 -11.89
CA ASP A 187 3.30 -13.48 -12.70
C ASP A 187 4.04 -13.81 -13.99
N TYR A 188 4.59 -12.80 -14.66
CA TYR A 188 5.40 -13.02 -15.86
C TYR A 188 6.70 -13.80 -15.55
N ILE A 189 7.40 -13.42 -14.48
CA ILE A 189 8.63 -14.10 -14.05
C ILE A 189 8.34 -15.55 -13.67
N SER A 190 7.23 -15.81 -12.97
CA SER A 190 6.85 -17.17 -12.57
C SER A 190 6.54 -18.05 -13.77
N ALA A 191 5.84 -17.53 -14.79
CA ALA A 191 5.55 -18.24 -16.03
C ALA A 191 6.85 -18.64 -16.77
N ILE A 192 7.76 -17.68 -16.98
CA ILE A 192 9.04 -17.96 -17.66
C ILE A 192 9.90 -18.94 -16.85
N ALA A 193 9.91 -18.83 -15.51
CA ALA A 193 10.66 -19.75 -14.66
C ALA A 193 10.13 -21.20 -14.76
N VAL A 194 8.81 -21.37 -14.87
CA VAL A 194 8.18 -22.69 -15.11
C VAL A 194 8.51 -23.21 -16.50
N GLU A 195 8.40 -22.39 -17.55
CA GLU A 195 8.72 -22.79 -18.93
C GLU A 195 10.20 -23.20 -19.09
N ALA A 196 11.13 -22.44 -18.51
CA ALA A 196 12.56 -22.75 -18.53
C ALA A 196 12.86 -24.11 -17.87
N ARG A 197 12.09 -24.46 -16.84
CA ARG A 197 12.17 -25.76 -16.18
C ARG A 197 11.62 -26.88 -17.06
N GLU A 198 10.46 -26.71 -17.70
CA GLU A 198 9.91 -27.73 -18.61
C GLU A 198 10.86 -28.02 -19.78
N ALA A 199 11.49 -26.97 -20.32
CA ALA A 199 12.49 -27.08 -21.36
C ALA A 199 13.73 -27.88 -20.90
N SER A 200 14.24 -27.61 -19.70
CA SER A 200 15.39 -28.35 -19.14
C SER A 200 15.04 -29.80 -18.76
N HIS A 201 13.84 -30.06 -18.25
CA HIS A 201 13.37 -31.42 -17.97
C HIS A 201 13.24 -32.26 -19.25
N THR A 202 12.68 -31.66 -20.31
CA THR A 202 12.55 -32.32 -21.62
C THR A 202 13.92 -32.61 -22.26
N ALA A 203 14.88 -31.69 -22.13
CA ALA A 203 16.26 -31.89 -22.59
C ALA A 203 16.95 -33.07 -21.88
N HIS A 204 16.82 -33.15 -20.55
CA HIS A 204 17.43 -34.21 -19.74
C HIS A 204 16.83 -35.61 -20.01
N ILE A 205 15.53 -35.70 -20.31
CA ILE A 205 14.90 -36.96 -20.74
C ILE A 205 15.46 -37.40 -22.10
N LYS A 206 15.63 -36.45 -23.03
CA LYS A 206 16.16 -36.74 -24.38
C LYS A 206 17.59 -37.29 -24.33
N GLU A 207 18.45 -36.70 -23.50
CA GLU A 207 19.83 -37.20 -23.31
C GLU A 207 19.89 -38.59 -22.68
N MET A 208 19.08 -38.88 -21.65
CA MET A 208 19.01 -40.23 -21.04
C MET A 208 18.49 -41.30 -22.01
N THR A 209 17.60 -40.92 -22.94
CA THR A 209 17.06 -41.85 -23.94
C THR A 209 18.10 -42.16 -25.02
N VAL A 210 18.91 -41.16 -25.40
CA VAL A 210 20.01 -41.33 -26.37
C VAL A 210 21.15 -42.16 -25.77
N THR A 211 21.53 -41.94 -24.51
CA THR A 211 22.57 -42.77 -23.85
C THR A 211 22.12 -44.22 -23.66
N LYS A 212 20.86 -44.48 -23.31
CA LYS A 212 20.34 -45.85 -23.23
C LYS A 212 20.34 -46.58 -24.58
N ASN A 213 20.07 -45.88 -25.68
CA ASN A 213 20.10 -46.47 -27.01
C ASN A 213 21.54 -46.68 -27.52
N ALA A 214 22.50 -45.83 -27.13
CA ALA A 214 23.91 -45.98 -27.49
C ALA A 214 24.65 -47.09 -26.73
N VAL A 215 24.16 -47.48 -25.54
CA VAL A 215 24.74 -48.57 -24.72
C VAL A 215 24.17 -49.95 -25.11
N ASN A 216 23.09 -50.00 -25.88
CA ASN A 216 22.45 -51.24 -26.36
C ASN A 216 22.79 -51.59 -27.82
N GLN A 217 23.80 -50.94 -28.42
CA GLN A 217 24.41 -51.30 -29.70
C GLN A 217 25.87 -51.71 -29.48
#